data_AF-M0G0I9-F1
#
_entry.id   AF-M0G0I9-F1
#
_cell.length_a   1.000
_cell.length_b   1.000
_cell.length_c   1.000
_cell.angle_alpha   90.00
_cell.angle_beta   90.00
_cell.angle_gamma   90.00
#
_symmetry.space_group_name_H-M   'P 1'
#
loop_
_entity.id
_entity.type
_entity.pdbx_description
1 polymer ?
#
loop_
_entity_poly.entity_id
_entity_poly.type
_entity_poly.pdbx_seq_one_letter_code
_entity_poly.pdbx_strand_id
1 'polypeptide(L)'
;MLLGHRNAIALAGGAILLYVGIQSIRGDPASVESAPTTEQSAAVSPDSTARTLAADFGSTFLLTLTNPVTILAFVGIFAGLGVGVSGDYLAAAVLVAGVFAGSALWWFVLSAAVDRVRERVTPAALRRVNQLAGVVIVGFGVAALWSGL
;
A
#
# COMPACT_ATOMS: atom_id res chain seq x y z
N MET A 1 20.94 -16.23 18.42
CA MET A 1 21.38 -15.80 17.06
C MET A 1 20.25 -15.22 16.20
N LEU A 2 18.96 -15.58 16.40
CA LEU A 2 17.82 -15.02 15.62
C LEU A 2 17.32 -13.63 16.08
N LEU A 3 17.61 -13.19 17.31
CA LEU A 3 17.17 -11.88 17.82
C LEU A 3 17.89 -10.69 17.17
N GLY A 4 19.14 -10.87 16.71
CA GLY A 4 19.92 -9.79 16.09
C GLY A 4 19.32 -9.31 14.76
N HIS A 5 18.75 -10.23 13.97
CA HIS A 5 18.13 -9.88 12.69
C HIS A 5 16.78 -9.18 12.87
N ARG A 6 16.00 -9.57 13.89
CA ARG A 6 14.71 -8.92 14.20
C ARG A 6 14.91 -7.46 14.61
N ASN A 7 15.92 -7.16 15.43
CA ASN A 7 16.24 -5.80 15.83
C ASN A 7 16.80 -4.98 14.66
N ALA A 8 17.65 -5.57 13.82
CA ALA A 8 18.16 -4.90 12.62
C ALA A 8 17.03 -4.53 11.63
N ILE A 9 16.06 -5.42 11.41
CA ILE A 9 14.90 -5.15 10.55
C ILE A 9 14.01 -4.06 11.17
N ALA A 10 13.76 -4.11 12.48
CA ALA A 10 12.97 -3.10 13.18
C ALA A 10 13.63 -1.71 13.15
N LEU A 11 14.95 -1.66 13.34
CA LEU A 11 15.73 -0.42 13.29
C LEU A 11 15.78 0.18 11.87
N ALA A 12 16.09 -0.66 10.87
CA ALA A 12 16.13 -0.23 9.47
C ALA A 12 14.74 0.22 8.99
N GLY A 13 13.69 -0.55 9.27
CA GLY A 13 12.31 -0.19 8.94
C GLY A 13 11.86 1.07 9.66
N GLY A 14 12.18 1.21 10.95
CA GLY A 14 11.88 2.40 11.73
C GLY A 14 12.57 3.66 11.19
N ALA A 15 13.84 3.57 10.80
CA ALA A 15 14.57 4.67 10.19
C ALA A 15 13.98 5.08 8.82
N ILE A 16 13.59 4.12 7.99
CA ILE A 16 12.93 4.37 6.70
C ILE A 16 11.57 5.05 6.93
N LEU A 17 10.77 4.56 7.88
CA LEU A 17 9.48 5.16 8.23
C LEU A 17 9.65 6.59 8.73
N LEU A 18 10.63 6.86 9.60
CA LEU A 18 10.93 8.23 10.04
C LEU A 18 11.28 9.13 8.86
N TYR A 19 12.15 8.67 7.95
CA TYR A 19 12.53 9.44 6.77
C TYR A 19 11.31 9.77 5.88
N VAL A 20 10.51 8.77 5.53
CA VAL A 20 9.31 8.93 4.68
C VAL A 20 8.27 9.82 5.36
N GLY A 21 8.03 9.63 6.65
CA GLY A 21 7.05 10.41 7.41
C GLY A 21 7.45 11.88 7.53
N ILE A 22 8.74 12.16 7.82
CA ILE A 22 9.26 13.54 7.88
C ILE A 22 9.18 14.20 6.48
N GLN A 23 9.52 13.45 5.43
CA GLN A 23 9.41 13.95 4.06
C GLN A 23 7.94 14.25 3.68
N SER A 24 6.99 13.42 4.11
CA SER A 24 5.55 13.65 3.92
C SER A 24 5.06 14.92 4.64
N ILE A 25 5.58 15.22 5.83
CA ILE A 25 5.21 16.45 6.57
C ILE A 25 5.81 17.70 5.92
N ARG A 26 7.03 17.59 5.38
CA ARG A 26 7.80 18.72 4.83
C ARG A 26 7.56 18.97 3.34
N GLY A 27 7.15 17.96 2.58
CA GLY A 27 6.89 18.07 1.15
C GLY A 27 5.71 18.99 0.86
N ASP A 28 5.89 19.94 -0.05
CA ASP A 28 4.77 20.64 -0.67
C ASP A 28 4.02 19.64 -1.57
N PRO A 29 2.68 19.57 -1.55
CA PRO A 29 1.93 18.71 -2.48
C PRO A 29 2.30 18.96 -3.94
N ALA A 30 2.70 20.19 -4.28
CA ALA A 30 3.16 20.59 -5.61
C ALA A 30 4.55 20.05 -5.99
N SER A 31 5.36 19.60 -5.03
CA SER A 31 6.70 19.05 -5.25
C SER A 31 6.74 17.53 -5.29
N VAL A 32 5.68 16.85 -4.84
CA VAL A 32 5.54 15.39 -4.94
C VAL A 32 5.16 14.97 -6.36
N GLU A 33 4.44 15.84 -7.09
CA GLU A 33 4.27 15.71 -8.55
C GLU A 33 5.60 15.92 -9.32
N SER A 34 6.64 16.44 -8.66
CA SER A 34 7.98 16.63 -9.22
C SER A 34 9.06 15.72 -8.59
N ALA A 35 8.68 14.86 -7.65
CA ALA A 35 9.56 13.77 -7.23
C ALA A 35 9.52 12.71 -8.34
N PRO A 36 10.65 12.09 -8.72
CA PRO A 36 10.65 11.12 -9.78
C PRO A 36 9.92 9.86 -9.28
N THR A 37 8.60 9.82 -9.40
CA THR A 37 8.03 8.67 -10.08
C THR A 37 8.82 8.54 -11.37
N THR A 38 9.14 7.33 -11.77
CA THR A 38 9.67 7.04 -13.10
C THR A 38 8.62 7.36 -14.17
N GLU A 39 7.94 8.50 -14.06
CA GLU A 39 7.16 9.16 -15.08
C GLU A 39 8.18 9.91 -15.93
N GLN A 40 8.80 9.13 -16.81
CA GLN A 40 9.50 9.59 -17.98
C GLN A 40 8.51 10.40 -18.83
N SER A 41 8.35 11.68 -18.48
CA SER A 41 7.75 12.71 -19.33
C SER A 41 8.74 13.00 -20.46
N ALA A 42 8.92 12.03 -21.34
CA ALA A 42 9.56 12.19 -22.63
C ALA A 42 8.44 12.09 -23.67
N ALA A 43 7.99 13.25 -24.15
CA ALA A 43 7.19 13.45 -25.37
C ALA A 43 6.33 12.23 -25.80
N VAL A 44 5.18 12.07 -25.14
CA VAL A 44 4.26 10.95 -25.37
C VAL A 44 3.69 10.99 -26.79
N SER A 45 4.16 10.07 -27.63
CA SER A 45 3.44 9.67 -28.84
C SER A 45 2.27 8.76 -28.45
N PRO A 46 1.11 8.78 -29.13
CA PRO A 46 -0.09 8.04 -28.73
C PRO A 46 0.11 6.52 -28.53
N ASP A 47 1.08 5.90 -29.21
CA ASP A 47 1.42 4.48 -29.03
C ASP A 47 2.18 4.16 -27.72
N SER A 48 2.81 5.16 -27.08
CA SER A 48 3.57 4.97 -25.85
C SER A 48 2.68 4.89 -24.60
N THR A 49 1.52 5.55 -24.61
CA THR A 49 0.58 5.59 -23.47
C THR A 49 0.06 4.20 -23.09
N ALA A 50 -0.39 3.40 -24.07
CA ALA A 50 -0.91 2.06 -23.81
C ALA A 50 0.16 1.11 -23.26
N ARG A 51 1.41 1.27 -23.72
CA ARG A 51 2.55 0.49 -23.23
C ARG A 51 2.92 0.87 -21.80
N THR A 52 2.86 2.15 -21.45
CA THR A 52 3.10 2.62 -20.08
C THR A 52 2.02 2.14 -19.12
N LEU A 53 0.73 2.21 -19.48
CA LEU A 53 -0.35 1.69 -18.63
C LEU A 53 -0.24 0.18 -18.36
N ALA A 54 0.07 -0.61 -19.39
CA ALA A 54 0.25 -2.04 -19.24
C ALA A 54 1.48 -2.37 -18.36
N ALA A 55 2.56 -1.59 -18.49
CA ALA A 55 3.74 -1.72 -17.66
C ALA A 55 3.47 -1.33 -16.20
N ASP A 56 2.73 -0.25 -15.95
CA ASP A 56 2.36 0.21 -14.61
C ASP A 56 1.41 -0.77 -13.92
N PHE A 57 0.41 -1.29 -14.66
CA PHE A 57 -0.46 -2.35 -14.18
C PHE A 57 0.34 -3.60 -13.86
N GLY A 58 1.21 -4.06 -14.77
CA GLY A 58 2.06 -5.22 -14.56
C GLY A 58 2.98 -5.08 -13.36
N SER A 59 3.61 -3.91 -13.19
CA SER A 59 4.48 -3.58 -12.06
C SER A 59 3.72 -3.61 -10.74
N THR A 60 2.58 -2.93 -10.66
CA THR A 60 1.76 -2.86 -9.44
C THR A 60 1.15 -4.22 -9.10
N PHE A 61 0.71 -4.97 -10.12
CA PHE A 61 0.21 -6.33 -9.97
C PHE A 61 1.29 -7.26 -9.44
N LEU A 62 2.48 -7.28 -10.05
CA LEU A 62 3.60 -8.11 -9.59
C LEU A 62 4.06 -7.70 -8.19
N LEU A 63 4.13 -6.40 -7.89
CA LEU A 63 4.48 -5.90 -6.57
C LEU A 63 3.51 -6.40 -5.49
N THR A 64 2.21 -6.37 -5.78
CA THR A 64 1.17 -6.82 -4.85
C THR A 64 1.13 -8.34 -4.74
N LEU A 65 1.28 -9.05 -5.87
CA LEU A 65 1.34 -10.51 -5.93
C LEU A 65 2.54 -11.04 -5.14
N THR A 66 3.68 -10.36 -5.23
CA THR A 66 4.92 -10.74 -4.53
C THR A 66 4.93 -10.26 -3.08
N ASN A 67 3.87 -9.61 -2.58
CA ASN A 67 3.81 -9.14 -1.19
C ASN A 67 3.74 -10.35 -0.23
N PRO A 68 4.85 -10.67 0.46
CA PRO A 68 4.94 -11.90 1.24
C PRO A 68 3.99 -11.87 2.44
N VAL A 69 3.68 -10.69 2.97
CA VAL A 69 2.74 -10.52 4.09
C VAL A 69 1.33 -10.91 3.66
N THR A 70 0.91 -10.50 2.45
CA THR A 70 -0.41 -10.85 1.90
C THR A 70 -0.54 -12.36 1.68
N ILE A 71 0.49 -12.98 1.10
CA ILE A 71 0.51 -14.45 0.91
C ILE A 71 0.40 -15.16 2.26
N LEU A 72 1.22 -14.78 3.25
CA LEU A 72 1.21 -15.39 4.58
C LEU A 72 -0.14 -15.18 5.29
N ALA A 73 -0.78 -14.03 5.13
CA ALA A 73 -2.11 -13.77 5.69
C ALA A 73 -3.16 -14.72 5.10
N PHE A 74 -3.19 -14.90 3.78
CA PHE A 74 -4.11 -15.85 3.15
C PHE A 74 -3.83 -17.30 3.55
N VAL A 75 -2.56 -17.70 3.62
CA VAL A 75 -2.17 -19.03 4.13
C VAL A 75 -2.72 -19.22 5.56
N GLY A 76 -2.59 -18.23 6.43
CA GLY A 76 -3.14 -18.25 7.78
C GLY A 76 -4.67 -18.37 7.80
N ILE A 77 -5.38 -17.65 6.93
CA ILE A 77 -6.85 -17.72 6.82
C ILE A 77 -7.30 -19.10 6.32
N PHE A 78 -6.70 -19.61 5.25
CA PHE A 78 -7.01 -20.93 4.70
C PHE A 78 -6.72 -22.05 5.73
N ALA A 79 -5.58 -21.97 6.42
CA ALA A 79 -5.22 -22.91 7.48
C ALA A 79 -6.19 -22.82 8.67
N GLY A 80 -6.54 -21.62 9.11
CA GLY A 80 -7.45 -21.39 10.23
C GLY A 80 -8.89 -21.84 9.96
N LEU A 81 -9.34 -21.77 8.71
CA LEU A 81 -10.66 -22.25 8.28
C LEU A 81 -10.66 -23.72 7.84
N GLY A 82 -9.50 -24.39 7.79
CA GLY A 82 -9.36 -25.78 7.34
C GLY A 82 -9.68 -26.00 5.85
N VAL A 83 -9.73 -24.93 5.06
CA VAL A 83 -10.12 -24.96 3.65
C VAL A 83 -8.97 -25.57 2.83
N GLY A 84 -9.25 -26.66 2.11
CA GLY A 84 -8.28 -27.38 1.28
C GLY A 84 -7.71 -28.67 1.91
N VAL A 85 -7.97 -28.94 3.19
CA VAL A 85 -7.51 -30.18 3.87
C VAL A 85 -8.42 -31.38 3.55
N SER A 86 -9.71 -31.11 3.32
CA SER A 86 -10.76 -32.11 3.03
C SER A 86 -11.11 -32.24 1.54
N GLY A 87 -10.47 -31.47 0.64
CA GLY A 87 -10.81 -31.45 -0.79
C GLY A 87 -12.08 -30.67 -1.15
N ASP A 88 -12.63 -29.88 -0.21
CA ASP A 88 -13.84 -29.10 -0.45
C ASP A 88 -13.54 -27.79 -1.22
N TYR A 89 -13.54 -27.90 -2.55
CA TYR A 89 -13.37 -26.76 -3.46
C TYR A 89 -14.52 -25.74 -3.36
N LEU A 90 -15.71 -26.14 -2.88
CA LEU A 90 -16.82 -25.22 -2.72
C LEU A 90 -16.54 -24.22 -1.60
N ALA A 91 -16.02 -24.68 -0.47
CA ALA A 91 -15.61 -23.81 0.62
C ALA A 91 -14.51 -22.81 0.20
N ALA A 92 -13.54 -23.27 -0.60
CA ALA A 92 -12.50 -22.41 -1.18
C ALA A 92 -13.09 -21.37 -2.13
N ALA A 93 -14.00 -21.76 -3.02
CA ALA A 93 -14.66 -20.85 -3.96
C ALA A 93 -15.50 -19.79 -3.23
N VAL A 94 -16.26 -20.17 -2.20
CA VAL A 94 -17.06 -19.24 -1.38
C VAL A 94 -16.16 -18.24 -0.65
N LEU A 95 -15.03 -18.68 -0.09
CA LEU A 95 -14.09 -17.77 0.57
C LEU A 95 -13.48 -16.78 -0.43
N VAL A 96 -13.03 -17.25 -1.59
CA VAL A 96 -12.48 -16.38 -2.65
C VAL A 96 -13.53 -15.40 -3.15
N ALA A 97 -14.77 -15.85 -3.37
CA ALA A 97 -15.87 -15.00 -3.76
C ALA A 97 -16.20 -13.94 -2.69
N GLY A 98 -16.15 -14.31 -1.41
CA GLY A 98 -16.34 -13.39 -0.29
C GLY A 98 -15.24 -12.33 -0.20
N VAL A 99 -13.96 -12.74 -0.33
CA VAL A 99 -12.81 -11.82 -0.37
C VAL A 99 -12.92 -10.87 -1.56
N PHE A 100 -13.28 -11.38 -2.73
CA PHE A 100 -13.48 -10.60 -3.94
C PHE A 100 -14.62 -9.58 -3.77
N ALA A 101 -15.81 -10.03 -3.34
CA ALA A 101 -16.97 -9.17 -3.13
C ALA A 101 -16.72 -8.12 -2.04
N GLY A 102 -16.07 -8.50 -0.93
CA GLY A 102 -15.69 -7.57 0.14
C GLY A 102 -14.71 -6.52 -0.36
N SER A 103 -13.70 -6.91 -1.14
CA SER A 103 -12.72 -5.99 -1.73
C SER A 103 -13.37 -5.04 -2.74
N ALA A 104 -14.24 -5.56 -3.61
CA ALA A 104 -14.99 -4.76 -4.58
C ALA A 104 -15.92 -3.76 -3.88
N LEU A 105 -16.64 -4.20 -2.85
CA LEU A 105 -17.50 -3.33 -2.04
C LEU A 105 -16.68 -2.25 -1.33
N TRP A 106 -15.55 -2.63 -0.73
CA TRP A 106 -14.64 -1.70 -0.08
C TRP A 106 -14.16 -0.63 -1.06
N TRP A 107 -13.64 -1.03 -2.23
CA TRP A 107 -13.18 -0.10 -3.26
C TRP A 107 -14.30 0.79 -3.79
N PHE A 108 -15.50 0.23 -4.01
CA PHE A 108 -16.66 1.01 -4.41
C PHE A 108 -17.01 2.08 -3.37
N VAL A 109 -17.07 1.72 -2.09
CA VAL A 109 -17.36 2.66 -1.00
C VAL A 109 -16.27 3.72 -0.89
N LEU A 110 -14.99 3.33 -0.97
CA LEU A 110 -13.86 4.25 -0.91
C LEU A 110 -13.89 5.24 -2.08
N SER A 111 -14.05 4.76 -3.31
CA SER A 111 -14.15 5.62 -4.50
C SER A 111 -15.34 6.57 -4.40
N ALA A 112 -16.53 6.08 -4.01
CA ALA A 112 -17.71 6.91 -3.84
C ALA A 112 -17.54 7.97 -2.73
N ALA A 113 -16.84 7.63 -1.65
CA ALA A 113 -16.51 8.58 -0.59
C ALA A 113 -15.52 9.64 -1.08
N VAL A 114 -14.46 9.23 -1.79
CA VAL A 114 -13.47 10.14 -2.38
C VAL A 114 -14.13 11.08 -3.39
N ASP A 115 -14.97 10.56 -4.29
CA ASP A 115 -15.66 11.37 -5.30
C ASP A 115 -16.55 12.45 -4.67
N ARG A 116 -17.27 12.12 -3.58
CA ARG A 116 -18.07 13.11 -2.85
C ARG A 116 -17.26 14.19 -2.16
N VAL A 117 -16.06 13.85 -1.70
CA VAL A 117 -15.20 14.79 -0.98
C VAL A 117 -14.32 15.58 -1.95
N ARG A 118 -13.97 15.01 -3.11
CA ARG A 118 -13.05 15.56 -4.13
C ARG A 118 -13.40 16.99 -4.55
N GLU A 119 -14.68 17.30 -4.74
CA GLU A 119 -15.12 18.66 -5.10
C GLU A 119 -14.82 19.71 -4.01
N ARG A 120 -14.61 19.27 -2.77
CA ARG A 120 -14.27 20.12 -1.60
C ARG A 120 -12.80 20.04 -1.20
N VAL A 121 -12.00 19.21 -1.89
CA VAL A 121 -10.58 19.04 -1.60
C VAL A 121 -9.80 20.23 -2.16
N THR A 122 -9.44 21.17 -1.29
CA THR A 122 -8.51 22.24 -1.62
C THR A 122 -7.05 21.78 -1.46
N PRO A 123 -6.07 22.44 -2.09
CA PRO A 123 -4.65 22.15 -1.88
C PRO A 123 -4.23 22.18 -0.40
N ALA A 124 -4.86 23.06 0.40
CA ALA A 124 -4.65 23.12 1.84
C ALA A 124 -5.19 21.89 2.58
N ALA A 125 -6.32 21.33 2.14
CA ALA A 125 -6.87 20.08 2.69
C ALA A 125 -5.95 18.89 2.39
N LEU A 126 -5.45 18.76 1.15
CA LEU A 126 -4.47 17.72 0.79
C LEU A 126 -3.19 17.82 1.62
N ARG A 127 -2.69 19.04 1.84
CA ARG A 127 -1.51 19.26 2.67
C ARG A 127 -1.73 18.79 4.11
N ARG A 128 -2.91 19.05 4.69
CA ARG A 128 -3.27 18.54 6.04
C ARG A 128 -3.35 17.02 6.08
N VAL A 129 -3.95 16.39 5.07
CA VAL A 129 -4.01 14.92 4.98
C VAL A 129 -2.60 14.33 4.91
N ASN A 130 -1.72 14.91 4.09
CA ASN A 130 -0.34 14.45 3.93
C ASN A 130 0.50 14.64 5.21
N GLN A 131 0.27 15.74 5.94
CA GLN A 131 0.88 15.97 7.25
C GLN A 131 0.38 14.97 8.29
N LEU A 132 -0.93 14.70 8.33
CA LEU A 132 -1.51 13.74 9.26
C LEU A 132 -0.99 12.32 9.00
N ALA A 133 -0.96 11.91 7.73
CA ALA A 133 -0.36 10.63 7.32
C ALA A 133 1.12 10.57 7.71
N GLY A 134 1.89 11.64 7.47
CA GLY A 134 3.29 11.72 7.86
C GLY A 134 3.50 11.61 9.37
N VAL A 135 2.66 12.25 10.19
CA VAL A 135 2.69 12.12 11.67
C VAL A 135 2.44 10.68 12.11
N VAL A 136 1.45 10.01 11.51
CA VAL A 136 1.15 8.61 11.79
C VAL A 136 2.34 7.71 11.40
N ILE A 137 2.94 7.94 10.23
CA ILE A 137 4.12 7.19 9.76
C ILE A 137 5.32 7.41 10.70
N VAL A 138 5.59 8.65 11.12
CA VAL A 138 6.63 8.95 12.11
C VAL A 138 6.36 8.22 13.43
N GLY A 139 5.11 8.22 13.91
CA GLY A 139 4.70 7.49 15.11
C GLY A 139 5.02 5.99 15.03
N PHE A 140 4.69 5.35 13.90
CA PHE A 140 5.06 3.96 13.66
C PHE A 140 6.58 3.75 13.56
N GLY A 141 7.31 4.69 12.95
CA GLY A 141 8.77 4.66 12.90
C GLY A 141 9.41 4.72 14.29
N VAL A 142 8.96 5.61 15.16
CA VAL A 142 9.41 5.69 16.56
C VAL A 142 9.09 4.40 17.32
N ALA A 143 7.88 3.87 17.18
CA ALA A 143 7.49 2.62 17.83
C ALA A 143 8.36 1.44 17.37
N ALA A 144 8.68 1.37 16.07
CA ALA A 144 9.57 0.36 15.51
C ALA A 144 10.98 0.46 16.09
N LEU A 145 11.56 1.67 16.17
CA LEU A 145 12.87 1.89 16.80
C LEU A 145 12.88 1.50 18.28
N TRP A 146 11.83 1.89 19.03
CA TRP A 146 11.70 1.55 20.44
C TRP A 146 11.62 0.03 20.67
N SER A 147 10.94 -0.69 19.78
CA SER A 147 10.84 -2.16 19.85
C SER A 147 12.13 -2.89 19.45
N GLY A 148 13.07 -2.19 18.80
CA GLY A 148 14.33 -2.74 18.30
C GLY A 148 15.56 -2.41 19.17
N LEU A 149 15.44 -1.50 20.14
CA LEU A 149 16.42 -1.26 21.20
C LEU A 149 16.29 -2.34 22.30
#